data_AF-A0A6M6BE51-F1
#
_entry.id   AF-A0A6M6BE51-F1
#
_cell.length_a   1.000
_cell.length_b   1.000
_cell.length_c   1.000
_cell.angle_alpha   90.00
_cell.angle_beta   90.00
_cell.angle_gamma   90.00
#
_symmetry.space_group_name_H-M   'P 1'
#
loop_
_entity.id
_entity.type
_entity.pdbx_description
1 polymer ?
#
loop_
_entity_poly.entity_id
_entity_poly.type
_entity_poly.pdbx_seq_one_letter_code
_entity_poly.pdbx_strand_id
1 'polypeptide(L)'
;MKPYLLFVLLLGCYTSLAQGFQRGSKVEVEWSSGAWYPATIVDVSDSQFKVHLDGDGANTSRDQWIFKTKGIIRSAKTAARPATATATPTATAAASRPVATPVAAQRKQPASSKRVEVNESGHWYKATVLEQKGDLSRVHFDGYGSADDKWVHRSYIRSLTENGSAVTVNCSFTPPPGTFTNSSPASDALFKKEVYDWYNRLANGTLTRPSRIGVVFTYFSRGAAYQNTVTNVPGRGATRKHDGAPANATIYPVKMTFHVCEDYNGTISQKQVNSDFSFFIDRDGAWTCSKDN
;
A
#
# COMPACT_ATOMS: atom_id res chain seq x y z
N MET A 1 58.03 -20.61 35.95
CA MET A 1 57.82 -20.51 34.48
C MET A 1 56.62 -21.38 34.11
N LYS A 2 55.50 -20.78 33.70
CA LYS A 2 54.31 -21.46 33.18
C LYS A 2 53.89 -20.71 31.90
N PRO A 3 53.69 -21.37 30.74
CA PRO A 3 53.22 -20.68 29.55
C PRO A 3 51.69 -20.56 29.58
N TYR A 4 51.18 -19.36 29.33
CA TYR A 4 49.76 -19.11 29.10
C TYR A 4 49.41 -19.39 27.64
N LEU A 5 48.45 -20.29 27.44
CA LEU A 5 47.85 -20.61 26.15
C LEU A 5 46.76 -19.56 25.85
N LEU A 6 46.97 -18.74 24.82
CA LEU A 6 46.03 -17.72 24.37
C LEU A 6 44.95 -18.36 23.48
N PHE A 7 43.73 -18.49 24.00
CA PHE A 7 42.57 -18.99 23.25
C PHE A 7 41.84 -17.79 22.60
N VAL A 8 42.03 -17.60 21.29
CA VAL A 8 41.31 -16.60 20.50
C VAL A 8 39.97 -17.19 20.06
N LEU A 9 38.89 -16.74 20.70
CA LEU A 9 37.53 -17.18 20.40
C LEU A 9 36.89 -16.18 19.42
N LEU A 10 36.93 -16.52 18.13
CA LEU A 10 36.23 -15.79 17.05
C LEU A 10 34.72 -16.03 17.18
N LEU A 11 34.01 -15.12 17.86
CA LEU A 11 32.54 -15.07 17.81
C LEU A 11 32.09 -14.55 16.44
N GLY A 12 31.64 -15.45 15.57
CA GLY A 12 30.92 -15.12 14.35
C GLY A 12 29.53 -14.57 14.66
N CYS A 13 29.34 -13.28 14.39
CA CYS A 13 28.04 -12.61 14.46
C CYS A 13 27.22 -12.97 13.21
N TYR A 14 26.33 -13.96 13.32
CA TYR A 14 25.36 -14.28 12.27
C TYR A 14 24.15 -13.34 12.38
N THR A 15 24.17 -12.25 11.63
CA THR A 15 22.96 -11.44 11.39
C THR A 15 22.07 -12.14 10.38
N SER A 16 21.11 -12.94 10.87
CA SER A 16 19.98 -13.40 10.06
C SER A 16 19.06 -12.21 9.75
N LEU A 17 19.37 -11.48 8.68
CA LEU A 17 18.43 -10.54 8.07
C LEU A 17 17.29 -11.34 7.43
N ALA A 18 16.05 -11.11 7.88
CA ALA A 18 14.87 -11.57 7.18
C ALA A 18 14.92 -11.04 5.73
N GLN A 19 15.26 -11.92 4.79
CA GLN A 19 15.57 -11.55 3.42
C GLN A 19 14.27 -11.17 2.72
N GLY A 20 14.04 -9.87 2.52
CA GLY A 20 12.95 -9.39 1.67
C GLY A 20 13.14 -9.84 0.22
N PHE A 21 12.04 -10.03 -0.51
CA PHE A 21 12.13 -10.29 -1.95
C PHE A 21 12.71 -9.09 -2.69
N GLN A 22 13.50 -9.35 -3.71
CA GLN A 22 14.17 -8.36 -4.56
C GLN A 22 13.79 -8.59 -6.03
N ARG A 23 14.08 -7.63 -6.91
CA ARG A 23 13.89 -7.83 -8.36
C ARG A 23 14.63 -9.10 -8.80
N GLY A 24 13.96 -9.95 -9.56
CA GLY A 24 14.42 -11.27 -9.97
C GLY A 24 14.07 -12.42 -9.02
N SER A 25 13.61 -12.14 -7.79
CA SER A 25 13.18 -13.20 -6.87
C SER A 25 12.05 -14.02 -7.47
N LYS A 26 12.19 -15.35 -7.38
CA LYS A 26 11.12 -16.30 -7.68
C LYS A 26 10.22 -16.47 -6.47
N VAL A 27 8.95 -16.23 -6.67
CA VAL A 27 7.92 -16.26 -5.62
C VAL A 27 6.73 -17.07 -6.12
N GLU A 28 5.83 -17.40 -5.20
CA GLU A 28 4.46 -17.77 -5.54
C GLU A 28 3.53 -16.66 -5.07
N VAL A 29 2.51 -16.35 -5.87
CA VAL A 29 1.48 -15.37 -5.53
C VAL A 29 0.11 -16.02 -5.53
N GLU A 30 -0.69 -15.73 -4.49
CA GLU A 30 -2.04 -16.26 -4.37
C GLU A 30 -3.02 -15.42 -5.20
N TRP A 31 -3.75 -16.07 -6.11
CA TRP A 31 -4.78 -15.43 -6.93
C TRP A 31 -6.19 -15.71 -6.41
N SER A 32 -7.18 -14.99 -6.95
CA SER A 32 -8.59 -14.87 -6.53
C SER A 32 -9.39 -16.14 -6.17
N SER A 33 -8.81 -17.33 -6.26
CA SER A 33 -9.39 -18.62 -5.88
C SER A 33 -8.61 -19.36 -4.77
N GLY A 34 -7.58 -18.74 -4.18
CA GLY A 34 -6.68 -19.39 -3.22
C GLY A 34 -5.58 -20.25 -3.86
N ALA A 35 -5.52 -20.28 -5.20
CA ALA A 35 -4.47 -20.95 -5.95
C ALA A 35 -3.20 -20.10 -5.99
N TRP A 36 -2.05 -20.78 -5.85
CA TRP A 36 -0.72 -20.15 -5.86
C TRP A 36 -0.08 -20.32 -7.24
N TYR A 37 0.40 -19.22 -7.80
CA TYR A 37 1.01 -19.19 -9.13
C TYR A 37 2.46 -18.77 -9.02
N PRO A 38 3.38 -19.44 -9.73
CA PRO A 38 4.77 -19.01 -9.77
C PRO A 38 4.87 -17.64 -10.44
N ALA A 39 5.71 -16.78 -9.90
CA ALA A 39 5.93 -15.44 -10.42
C ALA A 39 7.36 -14.98 -10.18
N THR A 40 7.76 -13.97 -10.93
CA THR A 40 9.03 -13.26 -10.78
C THR A 40 8.76 -11.85 -10.31
N ILE A 41 9.46 -11.39 -9.28
CA ILE A 41 9.47 -9.98 -8.92
C ILE A 41 10.17 -9.20 -10.02
N VAL A 42 9.45 -8.37 -10.76
CA VAL A 42 10.01 -7.51 -11.80
C VAL A 42 10.26 -6.10 -11.29
N ASP A 43 9.65 -5.71 -10.18
CA ASP A 43 9.94 -4.43 -9.53
C ASP A 43 9.64 -4.43 -8.03
N VAL A 44 10.29 -3.53 -7.29
CA VAL A 44 10.12 -3.41 -5.84
C VAL A 44 9.86 -1.96 -5.49
N SER A 45 8.80 -1.70 -4.72
CA SER A 45 8.58 -0.42 -4.04
C SER A 45 8.58 -0.63 -2.52
N ASP A 46 8.43 0.44 -1.74
CA ASP A 46 8.42 0.35 -0.28
C ASP A 46 7.32 -0.59 0.24
N SER A 47 6.12 -0.52 -0.35
CA SER A 47 4.94 -1.25 0.12
C SER A 47 4.41 -2.33 -0.83
N GLN A 48 4.97 -2.46 -2.03
CA GLN A 48 4.50 -3.41 -3.04
C GLN A 48 5.65 -4.10 -3.79
N PHE A 49 5.33 -5.22 -4.40
CA PHE A 49 6.12 -5.88 -5.43
C PHE A 49 5.35 -5.85 -6.74
N LYS A 50 6.02 -5.48 -7.84
CA LYS A 50 5.48 -5.75 -9.17
C LYS A 50 5.89 -7.16 -9.54
N VAL A 51 4.94 -8.02 -9.83
CA VAL A 51 5.18 -9.42 -10.19
C VAL A 51 4.78 -9.69 -11.63
N HIS A 52 5.54 -10.56 -12.27
CA HIS A 52 5.24 -11.16 -13.55
C HIS A 52 4.93 -12.65 -13.36
N LEU A 53 3.77 -13.13 -13.81
CA LEU A 53 3.41 -14.55 -13.66
C LEU A 53 4.26 -15.42 -14.58
N ASP A 54 4.91 -16.43 -14.01
CA ASP A 54 5.76 -17.34 -14.77
C ASP A 54 4.88 -18.19 -15.71
N GLY A 55 5.10 -18.06 -17.02
CA GLY A 55 4.30 -18.74 -18.05
C GLY A 55 3.56 -17.80 -19.00
N ASP A 56 3.45 -16.50 -18.67
CA ASP A 56 2.85 -15.48 -19.53
C ASP A 56 3.80 -14.96 -20.64
N GLY A 57 4.99 -15.59 -20.78
CA GLY A 57 5.99 -15.23 -21.79
C GLY A 57 6.59 -13.84 -21.55
N ALA A 58 6.98 -13.14 -22.61
CA ALA A 58 7.52 -11.78 -22.49
C ALA A 58 6.42 -10.70 -22.31
N ASN A 59 5.17 -11.09 -22.10
CA ASN A 59 4.05 -10.15 -22.04
C ASN A 59 3.99 -9.45 -20.66
N THR A 60 4.54 -8.25 -20.58
CA THR A 60 4.56 -7.42 -19.36
C THR A 60 3.27 -6.64 -19.12
N SER A 61 2.30 -6.67 -20.05
CA SER A 61 1.02 -5.97 -19.89
C SER A 61 0.17 -6.54 -18.74
N ARG A 62 0.49 -7.77 -18.31
CA ARG A 62 -0.20 -8.48 -17.23
C ARG A 62 0.51 -8.37 -15.88
N ASP A 63 1.64 -7.68 -15.82
CA ASP A 63 2.36 -7.50 -14.56
C ASP A 63 1.51 -6.74 -13.55
N GLN A 64 1.46 -7.22 -12.31
CA GLN A 64 0.62 -6.62 -11.27
C GLN A 64 1.41 -6.19 -10.05
N TRP A 65 1.00 -5.08 -9.47
CA TRP A 65 1.50 -4.62 -8.17
C TRP A 65 0.74 -5.31 -7.04
N ILE A 66 1.49 -5.98 -6.16
CA ILE A 66 0.99 -6.76 -5.03
C ILE A 66 1.58 -6.21 -3.74
N PHE A 67 0.75 -5.97 -2.72
CA PHE A 67 1.22 -5.44 -1.43
C PHE A 67 2.00 -6.48 -0.64
N LYS A 68 3.11 -6.06 0.00
CA LYS A 68 3.96 -6.94 0.81
C LYS A 68 3.22 -7.54 2.02
N THR A 69 2.22 -6.83 2.53
CA THR A 69 1.50 -7.15 3.78
C THR A 69 0.34 -8.12 3.61
N LYS A 70 -0.07 -8.44 2.37
CA LYS A 70 -1.30 -9.20 2.12
C LYS A 70 -1.21 -10.71 2.36
N GLY A 71 -0.05 -11.27 2.72
CA GLY A 71 0.13 -12.72 2.90
C GLY A 71 -0.05 -13.54 1.61
N ILE A 72 -0.20 -12.86 0.47
CA ILE A 72 -0.43 -13.44 -0.87
C ILE A 72 0.88 -13.58 -1.68
N ILE A 73 2.04 -13.52 -1.02
CA ILE A 73 3.34 -13.74 -1.63
C ILE A 73 4.20 -14.58 -0.69
N ARG A 74 4.83 -15.62 -1.22
CA ARG A 74 5.77 -16.47 -0.48
C ARG A 74 6.93 -16.88 -1.36
N SER A 75 8.02 -17.34 -0.76
CA SER A 75 9.15 -17.89 -1.51
C SER A 75 8.67 -19.07 -2.34
N ALA A 76 9.07 -19.10 -3.61
CA ALA A 76 8.73 -20.24 -4.46
C ALA A 76 9.30 -21.52 -3.84
N LYS A 77 8.46 -22.54 -3.63
CA LYS A 77 9.00 -23.88 -3.41
C LYS A 77 9.76 -24.25 -4.66
N THR A 78 11.04 -24.59 -4.51
CA THR A 78 11.87 -25.14 -5.59
C THR A 78 11.25 -26.47 -6.03
N ALA A 79 10.27 -26.40 -6.90
CA ALA A 79 9.63 -27.54 -7.51
C ALA A 79 9.50 -27.18 -8.98
N ALA A 80 10.23 -27.93 -9.82
CA ALA A 80 9.98 -27.93 -11.25
C ALA A 80 8.47 -28.20 -11.44
N ARG A 81 7.84 -27.32 -12.22
CA ARG A 81 6.44 -27.41 -12.63
C ARG A 81 6.09 -28.87 -12.96
N PRO A 82 4.96 -29.42 -12.49
CA PRO A 82 4.39 -30.61 -13.12
C PRO A 82 4.14 -30.26 -14.59
N ALA A 83 5.02 -30.75 -15.46
CA ALA A 83 4.77 -30.70 -16.88
C ALA A 83 3.51 -31.53 -17.15
N THR A 84 2.62 -30.98 -17.98
CA THR A 84 1.38 -31.61 -18.48
C THR A 84 0.12 -31.37 -17.65
N ALA A 85 -0.49 -30.21 -17.87
CA ALA A 85 -1.79 -30.18 -18.51
C ALA A 85 -1.78 -29.01 -19.49
N THR A 86 -1.76 -29.32 -20.78
CA THR A 86 -2.17 -28.41 -21.85
C THR A 86 -3.67 -28.18 -21.70
N ALA A 87 -4.08 -27.56 -20.60
CA ALA A 87 -5.27 -26.74 -20.63
C ALA A 87 -4.80 -25.47 -21.31
N THR A 88 -4.95 -25.41 -22.63
CA THR A 88 -5.19 -24.13 -23.29
C THR A 88 -6.16 -23.39 -22.37
N PRO A 89 -5.81 -22.25 -21.75
CA PRO A 89 -6.85 -21.32 -21.47
C PRO A 89 -7.32 -20.97 -22.87
N THR A 90 -8.40 -21.62 -23.31
CA THR A 90 -9.38 -20.87 -24.06
C THR A 90 -9.56 -19.66 -23.18
N ALA A 91 -8.94 -18.56 -23.60
CA ALA A 91 -9.51 -17.27 -23.35
C ALA A 91 -10.93 -17.43 -23.88
N THR A 92 -11.83 -17.91 -23.02
CA THR A 92 -13.02 -17.14 -22.75
C THR A 92 -12.41 -15.79 -22.50
N ALA A 93 -12.34 -14.98 -23.58
CA ALA A 93 -12.08 -13.57 -23.52
C ALA A 93 -12.73 -13.16 -22.22
N ALA A 94 -11.93 -12.69 -21.24
CA ALA A 94 -12.48 -12.21 -19.99
C ALA A 94 -13.61 -11.32 -20.44
N ALA A 95 -14.83 -11.84 -20.36
CA ALA A 95 -15.93 -11.28 -21.10
C ALA A 95 -15.99 -9.94 -20.44
N SER A 96 -15.61 -8.89 -21.19
CA SER A 96 -15.66 -7.51 -20.75
C SER A 96 -17.01 -7.44 -20.08
N ARG A 97 -16.97 -7.38 -18.73
CA ARG A 97 -18.13 -7.72 -17.89
C ARG A 97 -19.24 -6.88 -18.51
N PRO A 98 -20.31 -7.47 -19.07
CA PRO A 98 -21.26 -6.70 -19.83
C PRO A 98 -21.66 -5.55 -18.94
N VAL A 99 -21.61 -4.32 -19.47
CA VAL A 99 -22.10 -3.13 -18.79
C VAL A 99 -23.53 -3.48 -18.41
N ALA A 100 -23.72 -3.90 -17.15
CA ALA A 100 -24.94 -4.55 -16.74
C ALA A 100 -26.04 -3.50 -16.85
N THR A 101 -27.07 -3.81 -17.63
CA THR A 101 -28.30 -3.04 -17.67
C THR A 101 -28.82 -2.98 -16.22
N PRO A 102 -29.09 -1.79 -15.66
CA PRO A 102 -29.44 -1.67 -14.26
C PRO A 102 -30.79 -2.37 -14.00
N VAL A 103 -30.74 -3.55 -13.39
CA VAL A 103 -31.94 -4.20 -12.84
C VAL A 103 -32.24 -3.51 -11.52
N ALA A 104 -33.17 -2.56 -11.58
CA ALA A 104 -33.56 -1.73 -10.46
C ALA A 104 -34.34 -2.53 -9.40
N ALA A 105 -33.62 -3.20 -8.49
CA ALA A 105 -34.13 -3.55 -7.17
C ALA A 105 -33.40 -2.68 -6.15
N GLN A 106 -33.86 -1.43 -6.03
CA GLN A 106 -33.25 -0.43 -5.14
C GLN A 106 -33.58 -0.80 -3.68
N ARG A 107 -32.76 -1.66 -3.09
CA ARG A 107 -32.84 -1.98 -1.67
C ARG A 107 -32.63 -0.68 -0.89
N LYS A 108 -33.51 -0.39 0.08
CA LYS A 108 -33.46 0.82 0.92
C LYS A 108 -32.10 0.87 1.63
N GLN A 109 -31.17 1.64 1.06
CA GLN A 109 -29.82 1.76 1.59
C GLN A 109 -29.88 2.44 2.96
N PRO A 110 -29.08 2.00 3.95
CA PRO A 110 -28.98 2.74 5.20
C PRO A 110 -28.48 4.16 4.89
N ALA A 111 -29.11 5.16 5.50
CA ALA A 111 -28.86 6.58 5.26
C ALA A 111 -27.40 7.00 5.57
N SER A 112 -26.62 6.14 6.21
CA SER A 112 -25.20 6.35 6.55
C SER A 112 -24.21 5.73 5.55
N SER A 113 -24.68 5.15 4.44
CA SER A 113 -23.79 4.45 3.52
C SER A 113 -23.02 5.40 2.59
N LYS A 114 -21.68 5.33 2.64
CA LYS A 114 -20.79 6.20 1.84
C LYS A 114 -20.70 5.67 0.40
N ARG A 115 -21.00 6.54 -0.57
CA ARG A 115 -20.89 6.27 -2.01
C ARG A 115 -19.44 6.40 -2.48
N VAL A 116 -18.96 5.44 -3.25
CA VAL A 116 -17.57 5.34 -3.68
C VAL A 116 -17.46 4.77 -5.10
N GLU A 117 -16.28 4.87 -5.70
CA GLU A 117 -15.89 4.05 -6.84
C GLU A 117 -14.77 3.11 -6.44
N VAL A 118 -14.81 1.89 -6.98
CA VAL A 118 -13.87 0.82 -6.67
C VAL A 118 -13.15 0.41 -7.94
N ASN A 119 -11.82 0.42 -7.93
CA ASN A 119 -11.01 -0.05 -9.03
C ASN A 119 -10.91 -1.57 -9.00
N GLU A 120 -11.42 -2.23 -10.04
CA GLU A 120 -11.27 -3.65 -10.28
C GLU A 120 -10.67 -3.85 -11.67
N SER A 121 -9.48 -4.44 -11.72
CA SER A 121 -8.73 -4.71 -12.96
C SER A 121 -8.59 -3.49 -13.88
N GLY A 122 -8.37 -2.30 -13.30
CA GLY A 122 -8.21 -1.05 -14.06
C GLY A 122 -9.50 -0.31 -14.37
N HIS A 123 -10.67 -0.89 -14.10
CA HIS A 123 -11.96 -0.25 -14.31
C HIS A 123 -12.56 0.24 -13.00
N TRP A 124 -13.18 1.42 -13.01
CA TRP A 124 -13.85 1.99 -11.84
C TRP A 124 -15.34 1.66 -11.85
N TYR A 125 -15.81 1.02 -10.78
CA TYR A 125 -17.21 0.66 -10.60
C TYR A 125 -17.81 1.42 -9.44
N LYS A 126 -18.99 2.01 -9.63
CA LYS A 126 -19.72 2.66 -8.55
C LYS A 126 -20.17 1.63 -7.53
N ALA A 127 -20.00 1.96 -6.26
CA ALA A 127 -20.28 1.07 -5.17
C ALA A 127 -20.69 1.85 -3.91
N THR A 128 -21.17 1.11 -2.94
CA THR A 128 -21.56 1.60 -1.62
C THR A 128 -20.78 0.86 -0.56
N VAL A 129 -20.14 1.60 0.35
CA VAL A 129 -19.47 0.99 1.51
C VAL A 129 -20.55 0.50 2.49
N LEU A 130 -20.56 -0.81 2.71
CA LEU A 130 -21.45 -1.48 3.67
C LEU A 130 -20.84 -1.54 5.07
N GLU A 131 -19.55 -1.84 5.15
CA GLU A 131 -18.83 -2.09 6.40
C GLU A 131 -17.35 -1.72 6.24
N GLN A 132 -16.68 -1.33 7.32
CA GLN A 132 -15.24 -1.05 7.33
C GLN A 132 -14.55 -1.81 8.47
N LYS A 133 -13.41 -2.45 8.16
CA LYS A 133 -12.53 -3.15 9.11
C LYS A 133 -11.08 -2.80 8.80
N GLY A 134 -10.49 -1.90 9.59
CA GLY A 134 -9.14 -1.38 9.34
C GLY A 134 -9.03 -0.73 7.95
N ASP A 135 -8.21 -1.32 7.09
CA ASP A 135 -8.01 -0.89 5.69
C ASP A 135 -8.89 -1.60 4.67
N LEU A 136 -9.76 -2.51 5.11
CA LEU A 136 -10.73 -3.16 4.24
C LEU A 136 -12.09 -2.48 4.35
N SER A 137 -12.74 -2.29 3.21
CA SER A 137 -14.15 -1.88 3.15
C SER A 137 -14.92 -2.96 2.40
N ARG A 138 -16.00 -3.45 3.01
CA ARG A 138 -16.95 -4.30 2.31
C ARG A 138 -17.82 -3.40 1.46
N VAL A 139 -17.82 -3.63 0.16
CA VAL A 139 -18.52 -2.80 -0.81
C VAL A 139 -19.60 -3.60 -1.54
N HIS A 140 -20.71 -2.94 -1.83
CA HIS A 140 -21.75 -3.41 -2.74
C HIS A 140 -21.65 -2.65 -4.05
N PHE A 141 -21.49 -3.34 -5.17
CA PHE A 141 -21.41 -2.71 -6.49
C PHE A 141 -22.80 -2.38 -7.02
N ASP A 142 -22.95 -1.18 -7.58
CA ASP A 142 -24.24 -0.73 -8.09
C ASP A 142 -24.70 -1.56 -9.29
N GLY A 143 -25.93 -2.06 -9.23
CA GLY A 143 -26.51 -2.89 -10.28
C GLY A 143 -26.11 -4.37 -10.21
N TYR A 144 -25.39 -4.78 -9.17
CA TYR A 144 -24.98 -6.18 -8.95
C TYR A 144 -25.69 -6.78 -7.74
N GLY A 145 -25.73 -8.12 -7.67
CA GLY A 145 -26.32 -8.83 -6.54
C GLY A 145 -25.41 -8.82 -5.32
N SER A 146 -25.94 -9.12 -4.13
CA SER A 146 -25.13 -9.22 -2.91
C SER A 146 -24.08 -10.34 -2.92
N ALA A 147 -24.17 -11.26 -3.88
CA ALA A 147 -23.15 -12.28 -4.12
C ALA A 147 -21.84 -11.68 -4.68
N ASP A 148 -21.90 -10.49 -5.27
CA ASP A 148 -20.74 -9.74 -5.76
C ASP A 148 -20.10 -8.83 -4.69
N ASP A 149 -20.72 -8.72 -3.51
CA ASP A 149 -20.19 -7.93 -2.40
C ASP A 149 -18.82 -8.50 -2.00
N LYS A 150 -17.82 -7.63 -1.91
CA LYS A 150 -16.47 -8.06 -1.55
C LYS A 150 -15.78 -7.07 -0.64
N TRP A 151 -14.82 -7.58 0.11
CA TRP A 151 -13.88 -6.75 0.86
C TRP A 151 -12.81 -6.23 -0.11
N VAL A 152 -12.72 -4.91 -0.24
CA VAL A 152 -11.68 -4.24 -1.03
C VAL A 152 -10.80 -3.40 -0.12
N HIS A 153 -9.51 -3.36 -0.45
CA HIS A 153 -8.57 -2.52 0.28
C HIS A 153 -8.83 -1.04 -0.04
N ARG A 154 -8.65 -0.15 0.95
CA ARG A 154 -8.93 1.29 0.82
C ARG A 154 -8.23 1.95 -0.37
N SER A 155 -7.06 1.44 -0.76
CA SER A 155 -6.32 1.92 -1.95
C SER A 155 -7.04 1.71 -3.29
N TYR A 156 -8.02 0.81 -3.37
CA TYR A 156 -8.84 0.60 -4.57
C TYR A 156 -10.09 1.47 -4.57
N ILE A 157 -10.32 2.28 -3.53
CA ILE A 157 -11.54 3.04 -3.36
C ILE A 157 -11.25 4.53 -3.55
N ARG A 158 -12.06 5.22 -4.35
CA ARG A 158 -12.09 6.68 -4.41
C ARG A 158 -13.45 7.22 -3.98
N SER A 159 -13.44 8.40 -3.36
CA SER A 159 -14.68 9.05 -2.92
C SER A 159 -15.42 9.63 -4.12
N LEU A 160 -16.74 9.62 -4.05
CA LEU A 160 -17.61 10.35 -4.97
C LEU A 160 -18.09 11.64 -4.31
N THR A 161 -18.41 12.65 -5.12
CA THR A 161 -19.18 13.82 -4.71
C THR A 161 -20.63 13.43 -4.42
N GLU A 162 -21.42 14.35 -3.86
CA GLU A 162 -22.87 14.13 -3.63
C GLU A 162 -23.62 13.79 -4.92
N ASN A 163 -23.14 14.31 -6.06
CA ASN A 163 -23.69 14.03 -7.39
C ASN A 163 -23.23 12.67 -7.97
N GLY A 164 -22.45 11.89 -7.22
CA GLY A 164 -21.98 10.58 -7.65
C GLY A 164 -20.88 10.61 -8.72
N SER A 165 -20.19 11.75 -8.87
CA SER A 165 -19.01 11.90 -9.74
C SER A 165 -17.74 11.70 -8.92
N ALA A 166 -16.68 11.18 -9.54
CA ALA A 166 -15.37 11.13 -8.89
C ALA A 166 -14.99 12.53 -8.40
N VAL A 167 -14.44 12.61 -7.19
CA VAL A 167 -13.92 13.88 -6.67
C VAL A 167 -12.76 14.31 -7.56
N THR A 168 -13.02 15.23 -8.48
CA THR A 168 -11.98 15.88 -9.29
C THR A 168 -11.25 16.86 -8.41
N VAL A 169 -9.98 16.58 -8.14
CA VAL A 169 -9.15 17.48 -7.34
C VAL A 169 -8.34 18.35 -8.28
N ASN A 170 -8.51 19.67 -8.15
CA ASN A 170 -7.66 20.63 -8.84
C ASN A 170 -6.24 20.52 -8.28
N CYS A 171 -5.29 20.17 -9.13
CA CYS A 171 -3.90 20.05 -8.72
C CYS A 171 -3.35 21.40 -8.26
N SER A 172 -2.71 21.39 -7.08
CA SER A 172 -1.90 22.49 -6.58
C SER A 172 -0.46 22.02 -6.45
N PHE A 173 0.46 22.76 -7.07
CA PHE A 173 1.90 22.50 -6.98
C PHE A 173 2.58 23.35 -5.90
N THR A 174 1.80 24.12 -5.14
CA THR A 174 2.31 24.89 -4.01
C THR A 174 2.56 23.94 -2.83
N PRO A 175 3.80 23.88 -2.29
CA PRO A 175 4.08 23.08 -1.09
C PRO A 175 3.18 23.51 0.08
N PRO A 176 2.85 22.61 1.02
CA PRO A 176 2.24 23.01 2.28
C PRO A 176 3.09 24.10 2.97
N PRO A 177 2.48 25.21 3.42
CA PRO A 177 3.23 26.31 4.01
C PRO A 177 3.80 25.93 5.38
N GLY A 178 4.84 26.66 5.79
CA GLY A 178 5.49 26.51 7.08
C GLY A 178 6.93 26.03 6.98
N THR A 179 7.76 26.52 7.89
CA THR A 179 9.12 26.06 8.11
C THR A 179 9.13 25.29 9.42
N PHE A 180 9.36 24.00 9.35
CA PHE A 180 9.40 23.12 10.52
C PHE A 180 10.83 22.67 10.77
N THR A 181 11.16 22.56 12.06
CA THR A 181 12.44 22.04 12.55
C THR A 181 12.18 20.76 13.34
N ASN A 182 13.25 20.04 13.66
CA ASN A 182 13.22 18.87 14.54
C ASN A 182 12.61 19.14 15.92
N SER A 183 12.61 20.40 16.37
CA SER A 183 12.01 20.84 17.63
C SER A 183 10.58 21.35 17.50
N SER A 184 10.02 21.39 16.29
CA SER A 184 8.65 21.87 16.06
C SER A 184 7.64 20.92 16.69
N PRO A 185 6.58 21.45 17.34
CA PRO A 185 5.56 20.59 17.93
C PRO A 185 4.74 19.87 16.85
N ALA A 186 4.22 18.70 17.21
CA ALA A 186 3.30 17.93 16.38
C ALA A 186 2.10 18.79 15.94
N SER A 187 1.88 18.91 14.63
CA SER A 187 0.77 19.69 14.07
C SER A 187 0.33 19.13 12.72
N ASP A 188 -0.90 19.45 12.32
CA ASP A 188 -1.45 19.06 11.02
C ASP A 188 -0.61 19.60 9.86
N ALA A 189 -0.10 20.83 9.99
CA ALA A 189 0.73 21.46 8.97
C ALA A 189 2.08 20.75 8.83
N LEU A 190 2.70 20.38 9.95
CA LEU A 190 3.94 19.61 9.97
C LEU A 190 3.73 18.23 9.31
N PHE A 191 2.68 17.49 9.68
CA PHE A 191 2.42 16.16 9.13
C PHE A 191 2.14 16.20 7.62
N LYS A 192 1.40 17.20 7.16
CA LYS A 192 1.18 17.42 5.71
C LYS A 192 2.49 17.76 4.99
N LYS A 193 3.36 18.57 5.60
CA LYS A 193 4.66 18.93 5.04
C LYS A 193 5.59 17.71 4.93
N GLU A 194 5.66 16.88 5.96
CA GLU A 194 6.44 15.64 5.94
C GLU A 194 6.00 14.68 4.82
N VAL A 195 4.69 14.51 4.63
CA VAL A 195 4.17 13.67 3.53
C VAL A 195 4.50 14.29 2.17
N TYR A 196 4.35 15.60 2.02
CA TYR A 196 4.75 16.29 0.78
C TYR A 196 6.24 16.09 0.50
N ASP A 197 7.11 16.29 1.49
CA ASP A 197 8.55 16.17 1.34
C ASP A 197 8.98 14.73 1.03
N TRP A 198 8.32 13.74 1.63
CA TRP A 198 8.54 12.33 1.31
C TRP A 198 8.23 12.03 -0.17
N TYR A 199 7.07 12.43 -0.68
CA TYR A 199 6.74 12.26 -2.10
C TYR A 199 7.67 13.03 -3.02
N ASN A 200 8.01 14.26 -2.66
CA ASN A 200 8.94 15.08 -3.43
C ASN A 200 10.31 14.40 -3.54
N ARG A 201 10.85 13.84 -2.45
CA ARG A 201 12.10 13.06 -2.48
C ARG A 201 11.99 11.81 -3.35
N LEU A 202 10.90 11.05 -3.20
CA LEU A 202 10.70 9.80 -3.96
C LEU A 202 10.67 10.04 -5.46
N ALA A 203 9.84 10.98 -5.93
CA ALA A 203 9.71 11.26 -7.35
C ALA A 203 10.98 11.92 -7.93
N ASN A 204 11.70 12.73 -7.14
CA ASN A 204 13.00 13.26 -7.56
C ASN A 204 14.10 12.19 -7.70
N GLY A 205 13.95 11.02 -7.07
CA GLY A 205 14.89 9.90 -7.18
C GLY A 205 14.69 9.00 -8.41
N THR A 206 13.76 9.34 -9.31
CA THR A 206 13.40 8.51 -10.47
C THR A 206 14.06 8.99 -11.77
N LEU A 207 14.24 8.08 -12.73
CA LEU A 207 14.75 8.41 -14.08
C LEU A 207 13.77 9.28 -14.88
N THR A 208 12.47 9.19 -14.58
CA THR A 208 11.39 9.99 -15.18
C THR A 208 10.87 10.96 -14.14
N ARG A 209 11.68 11.97 -13.81
CA ARG A 209 11.35 12.95 -12.78
C ARG A 209 10.31 13.95 -13.31
N PRO A 210 9.17 14.16 -12.60
CA PRO A 210 8.24 15.22 -12.96
C PRO A 210 8.88 16.60 -12.79
N SER A 211 8.46 17.57 -13.62
CA SER A 211 8.91 18.97 -13.52
C SER A 211 8.39 19.64 -12.26
N ARG A 212 7.20 19.24 -11.78
CA ARG A 212 6.58 19.73 -10.53
C ARG A 212 5.81 18.62 -9.84
N ILE A 213 5.78 18.68 -8.51
CA ILE A 213 5.01 17.77 -7.66
C ILE A 213 4.08 18.59 -6.76
N GLY A 214 2.82 18.18 -6.75
CA GLY A 214 1.77 18.70 -5.90
C GLY A 214 1.18 17.60 -5.02
N VAL A 215 0.84 17.93 -3.78
CA VAL A 215 0.07 17.03 -2.91
C VAL A 215 -1.13 17.79 -2.37
N VAL A 216 -2.32 17.33 -2.74
CA VAL A 216 -3.59 17.97 -2.33
C VAL A 216 -4.31 17.07 -1.34
N PHE A 217 -4.39 17.48 -0.08
CA PHE A 217 -5.05 16.73 0.98
C PHE A 217 -6.57 16.96 0.95
N THR A 218 -7.34 15.89 0.76
CA THR A 218 -8.81 15.92 0.74
C THR A 218 -9.43 15.34 2.01
N TYR A 219 -8.68 14.54 2.77
CA TYR A 219 -9.07 14.08 4.09
C TYR A 219 -7.85 14.00 5.01
N PHE A 220 -8.04 14.38 6.27
CA PHE A 220 -7.01 14.36 7.29
C PHE A 220 -7.65 14.20 8.67
N SER A 221 -7.24 13.20 9.43
CA SER A 221 -7.76 12.93 10.77
C SER A 221 -6.66 12.40 11.66
N ARG A 222 -6.41 13.08 12.79
CA ARG A 222 -5.47 12.61 13.82
C ARG A 222 -6.17 11.70 14.81
N GLY A 223 -5.58 10.55 15.07
CA GLY A 223 -5.95 9.70 16.20
C GLY A 223 -5.30 10.18 17.51
N ALA A 224 -5.64 9.50 18.60
CA ALA A 224 -4.99 9.75 19.89
C ALA A 224 -3.51 9.35 19.83
N ALA A 225 -2.64 10.24 20.27
CA ALA A 225 -1.22 9.94 20.39
C ALA A 225 -0.98 8.86 21.44
N TYR A 226 0.03 8.02 21.23
CA TYR A 226 0.38 6.95 22.15
C TYR A 226 1.89 6.75 22.26
N GLN A 227 2.35 6.14 23.35
CA GLN A 227 3.76 5.81 23.55
C GLN A 227 4.13 4.49 22.87
N ASN A 228 5.26 4.45 22.16
CA ASN A 228 5.79 3.24 21.58
C ASN A 228 6.47 2.35 22.63
N THR A 229 5.65 1.66 23.41
CA THR A 229 6.08 0.78 24.49
C THR A 229 6.71 -0.50 23.95
N VAL A 230 7.74 -0.99 24.64
CA VAL A 230 8.33 -2.31 24.39
C VAL A 230 7.65 -3.36 25.28
N THR A 231 7.13 -4.41 24.67
CA THR A 231 6.50 -5.55 25.36
C THR A 231 7.25 -6.83 25.02
N ASN A 232 7.67 -7.58 26.04
CA ASN A 232 8.23 -8.91 25.85
C ASN A 232 7.10 -9.91 25.58
N VAL A 233 7.06 -10.45 24.37
CA VAL A 233 6.11 -11.49 23.96
C VAL A 233 6.79 -12.86 24.12
N PRO A 234 6.23 -13.79 24.92
CA PRO A 234 6.81 -15.13 25.09
C PRO A 234 7.08 -15.81 23.74
N GLY A 235 8.28 -16.37 23.57
CA GLY A 235 8.72 -17.03 22.34
C GLY A 235 9.06 -16.10 21.16
N ARG A 236 8.76 -14.79 21.23
CA ARG A 236 9.11 -13.80 20.19
C ARG A 236 10.13 -12.76 20.67
N GLY A 237 10.23 -12.55 21.98
CA GLY A 237 11.14 -11.56 22.58
C GLY A 237 10.53 -10.16 22.66
N ALA A 238 11.39 -9.14 22.78
CA ALA A 238 10.97 -7.75 22.86
C ALA A 238 10.36 -7.27 21.55
N THR A 239 9.11 -6.80 21.60
CA THR A 239 8.37 -6.25 20.45
C THR A 239 7.92 -4.84 20.77
N ARG A 240 7.90 -3.96 19.77
CA ARG A 240 7.37 -2.60 19.88
C ARG A 240 5.96 -2.56 19.32
N LYS A 241 5.16 -1.58 19.75
CA LYS A 241 3.85 -1.32 19.13
C LYS A 241 3.99 -0.86 17.69
N HIS A 242 5.03 -0.10 17.39
CA HIS A 242 5.38 0.36 16.06
C HIS A 242 6.87 0.09 15.78
N ASP A 243 7.17 -0.80 14.84
CA ASP A 243 8.54 -1.28 14.59
C ASP A 243 9.46 -0.22 13.98
N GLY A 244 8.89 0.74 13.23
CA GLY A 244 9.65 1.83 12.63
C GLY A 244 10.08 2.93 13.61
N ALA A 245 9.51 2.98 14.82
CA ALA A 245 9.71 4.09 15.74
C ALA A 245 10.62 3.71 16.92
N PRO A 246 11.42 4.65 17.49
CA PRO A 246 12.20 4.38 18.69
C PRO A 246 11.34 3.91 19.88
N ALA A 247 11.94 3.18 20.81
CA ALA A 247 11.26 2.83 22.06
C ALA A 247 10.93 4.10 22.86
N ASN A 248 9.74 4.16 23.46
CA ASN A 248 9.22 5.32 24.19
C ASN A 248 9.07 6.60 23.35
N ALA A 249 9.07 6.50 22.03
CA ALA A 249 8.68 7.61 21.17
C ALA A 249 7.17 7.84 21.24
N THR A 250 6.75 9.10 21.27
CA THR A 250 5.33 9.47 21.07
C THR A 250 4.98 9.30 19.60
N ILE A 251 3.98 8.48 19.32
CA ILE A 251 3.46 8.22 17.98
C ILE A 251 2.16 8.97 17.78
N TYR A 252 2.04 9.63 16.62
CA TYR A 252 0.84 10.35 16.19
C TYR A 252 0.24 9.61 14.99
N PRO A 253 -0.78 8.76 15.21
CA PRO A 253 -1.47 8.10 14.11
C PRO A 253 -2.33 9.10 13.36
N VAL A 254 -2.25 9.10 12.04
CA VAL A 254 -2.96 10.02 11.16
C VAL A 254 -3.50 9.29 9.95
N LYS A 255 -4.81 9.37 9.76
CA LYS A 255 -5.49 8.88 8.56
C LYS A 255 -5.60 10.02 7.56
N MET A 256 -5.18 9.79 6.32
CA MET A 256 -5.26 10.81 5.28
C MET A 256 -5.64 10.25 3.92
N THR A 257 -6.37 11.09 3.17
CA THR A 257 -6.55 10.96 1.73
C THR A 257 -5.96 12.19 1.09
N PHE A 258 -5.11 11.98 0.09
CA PHE A 258 -4.53 13.06 -0.70
C PHE A 258 -4.34 12.62 -2.14
N HIS A 259 -4.18 13.60 -3.01
CA HIS A 259 -3.91 13.39 -4.42
C HIS A 259 -2.49 13.85 -4.71
N VAL A 260 -1.68 12.93 -5.22
CA VAL A 260 -0.36 13.26 -5.78
C VAL A 260 -0.57 13.70 -7.21
N CYS A 261 -0.11 14.91 -7.52
CA CYS A 261 -0.12 15.49 -8.85
C CYS A 261 1.31 15.60 -9.35
N GLU A 262 1.59 14.99 -10.49
CA GLU A 262 2.90 14.99 -11.14
C GLU A 262 2.76 15.67 -12.50
N ASP A 263 3.55 16.72 -12.73
CA ASP A 263 3.58 17.43 -14.01
C ASP A 263 4.75 16.92 -14.85
N TYR A 264 4.46 16.38 -16.04
CA TYR A 264 5.44 15.99 -17.03
C TYR A 264 5.34 16.93 -18.23
N ASN A 265 5.91 18.13 -18.05
CA ASN A 265 5.98 19.18 -19.09
C ASN A 265 4.61 19.57 -19.66
N GLY A 266 3.63 19.83 -18.78
CA GLY A 266 2.26 20.22 -19.12
C GLY A 266 1.27 19.06 -19.07
N THR A 267 1.74 17.81 -19.08
CA THR A 267 0.87 16.64 -18.87
C THR A 267 0.78 16.31 -17.39
N ILE A 268 -0.41 16.54 -16.80
CA ILE A 268 -0.64 16.28 -15.37
C ILE A 268 -1.15 14.85 -15.17
N SER A 269 -0.38 14.06 -14.43
CA SER A 269 -0.81 12.77 -13.87
C SER A 269 -1.33 12.99 -12.45
N GLN A 270 -2.44 12.32 -12.11
CA GLN A 270 -3.04 12.42 -10.78
C GLN A 270 -3.31 11.02 -10.20
N LYS A 271 -2.91 10.83 -8.94
CA LYS A 271 -3.15 9.60 -8.19
C LYS A 271 -3.70 9.90 -6.81
N GLN A 272 -4.89 9.38 -6.50
CA GLN A 272 -5.38 9.39 -5.13
C GLN A 272 -4.64 8.35 -4.29
N VAL A 273 -4.24 8.73 -3.08
CA VAL A 273 -3.62 7.87 -2.09
C VAL A 273 -4.45 7.95 -0.81
N ASN A 274 -4.84 6.78 -0.33
CA ASN A 274 -5.43 6.61 1.00
C ASN A 274 -4.39 5.91 1.87
N SER A 275 -3.99 6.51 2.99
CA SER A 275 -2.96 5.93 3.87
C SER A 275 -3.16 6.33 5.32
N ASP A 276 -2.80 5.38 6.18
CA ASP A 276 -2.70 5.55 7.62
C ASP A 276 -1.20 5.65 7.94
N PHE A 277 -0.80 6.77 8.52
CA PHE A 277 0.60 7.08 8.85
C PHE A 277 0.79 7.20 10.34
N SER A 278 1.92 6.71 10.82
CA SER A 278 2.44 7.00 12.15
C SER A 278 3.56 8.04 12.02
N PHE A 279 3.32 9.24 12.56
CA PHE A 279 4.34 10.28 12.67
C PHE A 279 5.03 10.21 14.03
N PHE A 280 6.34 10.39 14.03
CA PHE A 280 7.15 10.38 15.24
C PHE A 280 8.51 11.04 14.99
N ILE A 281 9.23 11.30 16.07
CA ILE A 281 10.63 11.71 16.01
C ILE A 281 11.49 10.45 16.01
N ASP A 282 12.38 10.31 15.02
CA ASP A 282 13.28 9.17 14.91
C ASP A 282 14.47 9.27 15.89
N ARG A 283 15.40 8.30 15.79
CA ARG A 283 16.59 8.25 16.67
C ARG A 283 17.55 9.41 16.45
N ASP A 284 17.50 10.04 15.28
CA ASP A 284 18.36 11.15 14.87
C ASP A 284 17.70 12.50 15.23
N GLY A 285 16.54 12.45 15.90
CA GLY A 285 15.78 13.63 16.31
C GLY A 285 14.97 14.26 15.19
N ALA A 286 14.87 13.62 14.02
CA ALA A 286 14.12 14.15 12.89
C ALA A 286 12.66 13.69 12.90
N TRP A 287 11.75 14.57 12.46
CA TRP A 287 10.39 14.15 12.15
C TRP A 287 10.41 13.18 10.98
N THR A 288 9.66 12.09 11.12
CA THR A 288 9.48 11.11 10.06
C THR A 288 8.06 10.53 10.11
N CYS A 289 7.67 9.88 9.03
CA CYS A 289 6.43 9.12 8.97
C CYS A 289 6.69 7.73 8.41
N SER A 290 6.09 6.73 9.04
CA SER A 290 5.96 5.39 8.47
C SER A 290 4.52 5.17 8.08
N LYS A 291 4.30 4.45 6.97
CA LYS A 291 2.99 3.91 6.67
C LYS A 291 2.72 2.77 7.65
N ASP A 292 1.55 2.79 8.30
CA ASP A 292 1.10 1.66 9.11
C ASP A 292 0.74 0.50 8.15
N ASN A 293 1.25 -0.69 8.45
CA ASN A 293 1.09 -1.90 7.63
C ASN A 293 -0.16 -2.70 7.99
#